data_AF-A0A2V2S8Y5-F1
#
_entry.id   AF-A0A2V2S8Y5-F1
#
_cell.length_a   1.000
_cell.length_b   1.000
_cell.length_c   1.000
_cell.angle_alpha   90.00
_cell.angle_beta   90.00
_cell.angle_gamma   90.00
#
_symmetry.space_group_name_H-M   'P 1'
#
loop_
_entity.id
_entity.type
_entity.pdbx_description
1 polymer ?
#
loop_
_entity_poly.entity_id
_entity_poly.type
_entity_poly.pdbx_seq_one_letter_code
_entity_poly.pdbx_strand_id
1 'polypeptide(L)'
;MVKFIIEDELHAELHGEFGTLEDALRELRRRAKIPWDREPNVAPCQSWATCGRIYELIEYEEGSDGGGRQLRRSKALEISKDGVVWHEPFGPSAA
;
A
#
# COMPACT_ATOMS: atom_id res chain seq x y z
N MET A 1 19.80 -2.92 -2.34
CA MET A 1 19.21 -1.67 -1.80
C MET A 1 17.84 -2.03 -1.21
N VAL A 2 17.35 -1.34 -0.18
CA VAL A 2 15.97 -1.57 0.29
C VAL A 2 15.02 -0.63 -0.44
N LYS A 3 13.88 -1.15 -0.89
CA LYS A 3 12.78 -0.34 -1.44
C LYS A 3 11.45 -0.76 -0.85
N PHE A 4 10.49 0.16 -0.86
CA PHE A 4 9.14 -0.04 -0.37
C PHE A 4 8.16 0.13 -1.52
N ILE A 5 7.26 -0.82 -1.68
CA ILE A 5 6.21 -0.80 -2.71
C ILE A 5 4.88 -0.67 -2.00
N ILE A 6 4.01 0.20 -2.51
CA ILE A 6 2.59 0.20 -2.15
C ILE A 6 1.88 -0.70 -3.16
N GLU A 7 1.16 -1.69 -2.68
CA GLU A 7 0.30 -2.57 -3.50
C GLU A 7 -1.13 -2.44 -3.00
N ASP A 8 -2.10 -2.37 -3.92
CA ASP A 8 -3.50 -2.63 -3.59
C ASP A 8 -3.74 -4.14 -3.69
N GLU A 9 -3.81 -4.79 -2.54
CA GLU A 9 -3.89 -6.24 -2.43
C GLU A 9 -5.19 -6.80 -3.03
N LEU A 10 -6.30 -6.04 -2.93
CA LEU A 10 -7.60 -6.45 -3.49
C LEU A 10 -7.57 -6.58 -5.02
N HIS A 11 -6.69 -5.83 -5.69
CA HIS A 11 -6.65 -5.72 -7.14
C HIS A 11 -5.30 -6.11 -7.74
N ALA A 12 -4.33 -6.53 -6.91
CA ALA A 12 -2.94 -6.80 -7.29
C ALA A 12 -2.31 -5.65 -8.11
N GLU A 13 -2.65 -4.41 -7.76
CA GLU A 13 -2.20 -3.21 -8.48
C GLU A 13 -1.03 -2.54 -7.74
N LEU A 14 0.05 -2.25 -8.48
CA LEU A 14 1.21 -1.54 -7.93
C LEU A 14 0.96 -0.03 -7.94
N HIS A 15 1.25 0.59 -6.81
CA HIS A 15 0.90 1.97 -6.51
C HIS A 15 2.12 2.83 -6.18
N GLY A 16 3.25 2.52 -6.80
CA GLY A 16 4.50 3.26 -6.69
C GLY A 16 5.57 2.54 -5.87
N GLU A 17 6.81 2.91 -6.16
CA GLU A 17 8.01 2.44 -5.47
C GLU A 17 8.70 3.62 -4.76
N PHE A 18 9.17 3.37 -3.54
CA PHE A 18 9.72 4.39 -2.65
C PHE A 18 11.06 3.91 -2.08
N GLY A 19 12.03 4.82 -1.96
CA GLY A 19 13.34 4.51 -1.40
C GLY A 19 13.35 4.37 0.13
N THR A 20 12.31 4.88 0.81
CA THR A 20 12.21 4.83 2.27
C THR A 20 10.79 4.50 2.73
N LEU A 21 10.68 3.91 3.92
CA LEU A 21 9.40 3.66 4.58
C LEU A 21 8.64 4.96 4.82
N GLU A 22 9.36 6.03 5.18
CA GLU A 22 8.75 7.34 5.46
C GLU A 22 8.06 7.92 4.22
N ASP A 23 8.69 7.82 3.05
CA ASP A 23 8.11 8.32 1.81
C ASP A 23 6.86 7.53 1.41
N ALA A 24 6.88 6.21 1.56
CA ALA A 24 5.72 5.37 1.30
C ALA A 24 4.56 5.68 2.27
N LEU A 25 4.85 5.87 3.57
CA LEU A 25 3.86 6.30 4.56
C LEU A 25 3.34 7.72 4.29
N ARG A 26 4.18 8.63 3.80
CA ARG A 26 3.78 9.98 3.43
C ARG A 26 2.77 9.95 2.27
N GLU A 27 3.00 9.08 1.30
CA GLU A 27 2.06 8.86 0.19
C GLU A 27 0.73 8.28 0.70
N LEU A 28 0.76 7.26 1.55
CA LEU A 28 -0.47 6.71 2.14
C LEU A 28 -1.23 7.77 2.95
N ARG A 29 -0.53 8.64 3.70
CA ARG A 29 -1.16 9.75 4.44
C ARG A 29 -1.79 10.78 3.51
N ARG A 30 -1.22 11.01 2.32
CA ARG A 30 -1.84 11.84 1.29
C ARG A 30 -3.12 11.18 0.77
N ARG A 31 -3.08 9.87 0.47
CA ARG A 31 -4.23 9.11 -0.05
C ARG A 31 -5.40 9.02 0.92
N ALA A 32 -5.12 8.88 2.22
CA ALA A 32 -6.15 8.88 3.26
C ALA A 32 -6.98 10.18 3.31
N LYS A 33 -6.48 11.27 2.71
CA LYS A 33 -7.19 12.56 2.62
C LYS A 33 -8.01 12.70 1.33
N ILE A 34 -7.87 11.75 0.41
CA ILE A 34 -8.58 11.76 -0.87
C ILE A 34 -9.84 10.91 -0.70
N PRO A 35 -11.01 11.37 -1.20
CA PRO A 35 -12.23 10.57 -1.19
C PRO A 35 -12.02 9.20 -1.83
N TRP A 36 -12.71 8.19 -1.32
CA TRP A 36 -12.59 6.80 -1.79
C TRP A 36 -12.99 6.65 -3.28
N ASP A 37 -13.85 7.53 -3.78
CA ASP A 37 -14.38 7.55 -5.16
C ASP A 37 -13.56 8.45 -6.11
N ARG A 38 -12.34 8.85 -5.70
CA ARG A 38 -11.44 9.68 -6.50
C ARG A 38 -10.08 9.03 -6.63
N GLU A 39 -9.43 9.26 -7.76
CA GLU A 39 -8.06 8.82 -8.00
C GLU A 39 -7.10 9.31 -6.89
N PRO A 40 -6.19 8.47 -6.38
CA PRO A 40 -5.93 7.08 -6.77
C PRO A 40 -6.77 6.02 -6.03
N ASN A 41 -7.74 6.43 -5.20
CA ASN A 41 -8.48 5.54 -4.32
C ASN A 41 -9.67 4.83 -4.98
N VAL A 42 -10.20 5.38 -6.08
CA VAL A 42 -11.25 4.70 -6.84
C VAL A 42 -10.73 3.36 -7.34
N ALA A 43 -11.42 2.28 -6.99
CA ALA A 43 -11.05 0.93 -7.39
C ALA A 43 -11.20 0.76 -8.91
N PRO A 44 -10.36 -0.07 -9.57
CA PRO A 44 -10.41 -0.25 -11.02
C PRO A 44 -11.57 -1.16 -11.47
N CYS A 45 -12.30 -1.76 -10.53
CA CYS A 45 -13.37 -2.71 -10.82
C CYS A 45 -14.68 -2.00 -11.21
N GLN A 46 -15.54 -2.69 -11.98
CA GLN A 46 -16.85 -2.14 -12.39
C GLN A 46 -17.78 -1.89 -11.18
N SER A 47 -17.56 -2.61 -10.08
CA SER A 47 -18.28 -2.44 -8.81
C SER A 47 -17.59 -1.46 -7.86
N TRP A 48 -16.80 -0.51 -8.38
CA TRP A 48 -16.04 0.45 -7.58
C TRP A 48 -16.90 1.13 -6.53
N ALA A 49 -18.17 1.42 -6.81
CA ALA A 49 -19.10 2.11 -5.90
C ALA A 49 -19.32 1.39 -4.56
N THR A 50 -19.04 0.09 -4.50
CA THR A 50 -19.09 -0.73 -3.29
C THR A 50 -17.74 -1.33 -2.92
N CYS A 51 -16.72 -1.09 -3.72
CA CYS A 51 -15.37 -1.58 -3.51
C CYS A 51 -14.52 -0.49 -2.85
N GLY A 52 -13.42 -0.91 -2.23
CA GLY A 52 -12.40 -0.03 -1.68
C GLY A 52 -11.03 -0.45 -2.17
N ARG A 53 -9.99 0.03 -1.53
CA ARG A 53 -8.61 -0.44 -1.73
C ARG A 53 -8.00 -0.84 -0.40
N ILE A 54 -7.16 -1.88 -0.44
CA ILE A 54 -6.37 -2.32 0.70
C ILE A 54 -4.91 -2.12 0.32
N TYR A 55 -4.34 -1.01 0.77
CA TYR A 55 -2.95 -0.70 0.54
C TYR A 55 -2.07 -1.45 1.54
N GLU A 56 -1.24 -2.34 1.02
CA GLU A 56 -0.14 -2.97 1.73
C GLU A 56 1.17 -2.27 1.42
N LEU A 57 2.07 -2.26 2.41
CA LEU A 57 3.47 -1.91 2.24
C LEU A 57 4.29 -3.19 2.15
N ILE A 58 5.08 -3.29 1.08
CA ILE A 58 5.97 -4.42 0.85
C ILE A 58 7.41 -3.89 0.84
N GLU A 59 8.23 -4.43 1.73
CA GLU A 59 9.66 -4.14 1.78
C GLU A 59 10.41 -5.18 0.96
N TYR A 60 11.23 -4.71 0.02
CA TYR A 60 12.08 -5.53 -0.83
C TYR A 60 13.55 -5.22 -0.61
N GLU A 61 14.37 -6.25 -0.63
CA GLU A 61 15.82 -6.16 -0.80
C GLU A 61 16.15 -6.41 -2.28
N GLU A 62 16.65 -5.39 -2.94
CA GLU A 62 17.15 -5.47 -4.31
C GLU A 62 18.53 -6.13 -4.33
N GLY A 63 18.61 -7.24 -5.05
CA GLY A 63 19.81 -8.00 -5.34
C GLY A 63 20.58 -7.43 -6.53
N SER A 64 21.88 -7.70 -6.55
CA SER A 64 22.83 -7.20 -7.56
C SER A 64 22.59 -7.74 -8.97
N ASP A 65 21.77 -8.79 -9.10
CA ASP A 65 21.43 -9.49 -10.34
C ASP A 65 20.12 -9.00 -10.97
N GLY A 66 19.51 -7.93 -10.41
CA GLY A 66 18.20 -7.44 -10.84
C GLY A 66 17.03 -8.24 -10.27
N GLY A 67 17.29 -9.26 -9.45
CA GLY A 67 16.28 -9.93 -8.64
C GLY A 67 15.96 -9.13 -7.37
N GLY A 68 14.72 -9.25 -6.88
CA GLY A 68 14.29 -8.65 -5.61
C GLY A 68 13.76 -9.72 -4.65
N ARG A 69 14.22 -9.70 -3.39
CA ARG A 69 13.69 -10.56 -2.33
C ARG A 69 12.72 -9.77 -1.46
N GLN A 70 11.47 -10.22 -1.37
CA GLN A 70 10.53 -9.65 -0.41
C GLN A 70 11.01 -9.95 1.01
N LEU A 71 11.18 -8.91 1.83
CA LEU A 71 11.56 -9.01 3.23
C LEU A 71 10.33 -9.11 4.12
N ARG A 72 9.40 -8.16 3.96
CA ARG A 72 8.19 -8.02 4.78
C ARG A 72 7.05 -7.50 3.92
N ARG A 73 5.83 -7.81 4.35
CA ARG A 73 4.58 -7.28 3.80
C ARG A 73 3.64 -7.01 4.96
N SER A 74 2.97 -5.87 4.94
CA SER A 74 2.06 -5.49 6.01
C SER A 74 0.97 -4.57 5.47
N LYS A 75 -0.27 -4.86 5.85
CA LYS A 75 -1.40 -3.97 5.61
C LYS A 75 -1.15 -2.63 6.31
N ALA A 76 -1.38 -1.53 5.60
CA ALA A 76 -1.13 -0.19 6.11
C ALA A 76 -2.38 0.70 6.12
N LEU A 77 -3.21 0.62 5.06
CA LEU A 77 -4.32 1.53 4.87
C LEU A 77 -5.46 0.87 4.10
N GLU A 78 -6.66 0.89 4.65
CA GLU A 78 -7.89 0.53 3.93
C GLU A 78 -8.70 1.80 3.67
N ILE A 79 -9.23 1.93 2.45
CA ILE A 79 -10.12 3.03 2.06
C ILE A 79 -11.32 2.44 1.34
N SER A 80 -12.51 2.73 1.83
CA SER A 80 -13.77 2.35 1.17
C SER A 80 -14.83 3.44 1.38
N LYS A 81 -16.04 3.18 0.87
CA LYS A 81 -17.22 4.02 1.17
C LYS A 81 -17.49 4.19 2.68
N ASP A 82 -17.05 3.24 3.50
CA ASP A 82 -17.27 3.23 4.95
C ASP A 82 -16.22 4.06 5.71
N GLY A 83 -15.21 4.58 5.00
CA GLY A 83 -14.20 5.48 5.53
C GLY A 83 -12.79 4.93 5.36
N VAL A 84 -11.90 5.40 6.24
CA VAL A 84 -10.47 5.10 6.22
C VAL A 84 -10.09 4.34 7.49
N VAL A 85 -9.38 3.22 7.34
CA VAL A 85 -8.84 2.44 8.46
C VAL A 85 -7.32 2.37 8.34
N TRP A 86 -6.63 2.78 9.41
CA TRP A 86 -5.18 2.72 9.50
C TRP A 86 -4.74 1.49 10.28
N HIS A 87 -3.67 0.87 9.80
CA HIS A 87 -2.97 -0.22 10.48
C HIS A 87 -1.55 0.22 10.82
N GLU A 88 -0.90 -0.46 11.76
CA GLU A 88 0.50 -0.22 12.09
C GLU A 88 1.37 -1.14 11.22
N PRO A 89 1.94 -0.64 10.10
CA PRO A 89 2.73 -1.47 9.22
C PRO A 89 4.05 -1.85 9.89
N PHE A 90 4.41 -3.12 9.78
CA PHE A 90 5.63 -3.68 10.37
C PHE A 90 5.72 -3.50 11.89
N GLY A 91 4.57 -3.52 12.59
CA GLY A 91 4.51 -3.58 14.04
C GLY A 91 5.42 -4.68 14.63
N PRO A 92 5.67 -4.66 15.95
CA PRO A 92 6.62 -5.58 16.56
C PRO A 92 6.28 -7.02 16.14
N SER A 93 7.26 -7.71 15.55
CA SER A 93 7.13 -9.13 15.23
C SER A 93 6.63 -9.82 16.49
N ALA A 94 5.46 -10.47 16.43
CA ALA A 94 5.05 -11.34 17.52
C ALA A 94 6.19 -12.35 17.71
N ALA A 95 6.86 -12.24 18.86
CA ALA A 95 7.99 -13.07 19.25
C ALA A 95 7.52 -14.50 19.52
#